data_AF-A0ABD1REW4-F1
#
_entry.id   AF-A0ABD1REW4-F1
#
_cell.length_a   1.000
_cell.length_b   1.000
_cell.length_c   1.000
_cell.angle_alpha   90.00
_cell.angle_beta   90.00
_cell.angle_gamma   90.00
#
_symmetry.space_group_name_H-M   'P 1'
#
loop_
_entity.id
_entity.type
_entity.pdbx_description
1 polymer ?
#
loop_
_entity_poly.entity_id
_entity_poly.type
_entity_poly.pdbx_seq_one_letter_code
_entity_poly.pdbx_strand_id
1 'polypeptide(L)'
;MEEAGKPTDTLSVYIEMHTDLGGNPKDDYAAALIHEFNKELNDLPMEERNLVEKRDKILMDVLGDEGHGRVRTRGSGPTPSKIYGKKVTSPELDSSYKERLRSEIVQDLSKEFEDKFNSMNSQIEFLKFQLLLSKEQEQTMGASTSPINATTGDQVHHMSIDHEVCD
;
A
#
# COMPACT_ATOMS: atom_id res chain seq x y z
N MET A 1 -29.96 -40.67 -28.88
CA MET A 1 -29.71 -40.99 -27.46
C MET A 1 -29.44 -39.66 -26.79
N GLU A 2 -30.25 -39.27 -25.82
CA GLU A 2 -29.87 -38.15 -24.95
C GLU A 2 -28.77 -38.68 -24.03
N GLU A 3 -27.57 -38.10 -24.11
CA GLU A 3 -26.61 -38.30 -23.03
C GLU A 3 -27.19 -37.66 -21.77
N ALA A 4 -27.35 -38.45 -20.72
CA ALA A 4 -27.76 -37.91 -19.43
C ALA A 4 -26.71 -36.88 -18.99
N GLY A 5 -27.12 -35.62 -18.85
CA GLY A 5 -26.22 -34.54 -18.45
C GLY A 5 -25.53 -34.86 -17.12
N LYS A 6 -24.25 -34.47 -17.01
CA LYS A 6 -23.52 -34.57 -15.73
C LYS A 6 -24.34 -33.89 -14.61
N PRO A 7 -24.36 -34.45 -13.39
CA PRO A 7 -25.09 -33.84 -12.29
C PRO A 7 -24.45 -32.48 -11.94
N THR A 8 -25.26 -31.42 -11.97
CA THR A 8 -24.82 -30.03 -11.76
C THR A 8 -25.00 -29.56 -10.31
N ASP A 9 -25.01 -30.48 -9.35
CA ASP A 9 -25.07 -30.14 -7.92
C ASP A 9 -23.74 -29.56 -7.43
N THR A 10 -23.82 -28.79 -6.34
CA THR A 10 -22.68 -28.00 -5.83
C THR A 10 -21.50 -28.89 -5.44
N LEU A 11 -21.78 -30.07 -4.88
CA LEU A 11 -20.78 -31.06 -4.49
C LEU A 11 -20.11 -31.71 -5.71
N SER A 12 -20.85 -32.08 -6.75
CA SER A 12 -20.26 -32.57 -8.01
C SER A 12 -19.39 -31.52 -8.69
N VAL A 13 -19.83 -30.25 -8.71
CA VAL A 13 -19.01 -29.13 -9.22
C VAL A 13 -17.77 -28.93 -8.36
N TYR A 14 -17.87 -29.04 -7.03
CA TYR A 14 -16.70 -28.97 -6.16
C TYR A 14 -15.69 -30.07 -6.48
N ILE A 15 -16.14 -31.33 -6.61
CA ILE A 15 -15.29 -32.47 -6.94
C ILE A 15 -14.62 -32.25 -8.30
N GLU A 16 -15.37 -31.93 -9.36
CA GLU A 16 -14.82 -31.69 -10.71
C GLU A 16 -13.81 -30.53 -10.73
N MET A 17 -14.04 -29.47 -9.95
CA MET A 17 -13.10 -28.36 -9.82
C MET A 17 -11.82 -28.72 -9.06
N HIS A 18 -11.84 -29.75 -8.20
CA HIS A 18 -10.70 -30.20 -7.40
C HIS A 18 -10.08 -31.53 -7.87
N THR A 19 -10.58 -32.13 -8.94
CA THR A 19 -9.98 -33.29 -9.63
C THR A 19 -9.38 -32.95 -10.99
N ASP A 20 -8.38 -33.71 -11.43
CA ASP A 20 -7.87 -33.69 -12.80
C ASP A 20 -8.83 -34.39 -13.79
N LEU A 21 -8.47 -34.43 -15.08
CA LEU A 21 -9.23 -35.13 -16.13
C LEU A 21 -9.28 -36.66 -15.95
N GLY A 22 -8.43 -37.22 -15.09
CA GLY A 22 -8.43 -38.64 -14.70
C GLY A 22 -9.23 -38.94 -13.43
N GLY A 23 -9.81 -37.94 -12.78
CA GLY A 23 -10.55 -38.07 -11.52
C GLY A 23 -9.68 -38.08 -10.26
N ASN A 24 -8.37 -37.80 -10.36
CA ASN A 24 -7.48 -37.72 -9.20
C ASN A 24 -7.58 -36.33 -8.54
N PRO A 25 -7.59 -36.22 -7.20
CA PRO A 25 -7.50 -34.92 -6.52
C PRO A 25 -6.23 -34.14 -6.92
N LYS A 26 -6.37 -32.82 -7.07
CA LYS A 26 -5.26 -31.93 -7.48
C LYS A 26 -4.20 -31.71 -6.40
N ASP A 27 -4.58 -31.88 -5.13
CA ASP A 27 -3.72 -31.72 -3.96
C ASP A 27 -4.23 -32.55 -2.78
N ASP A 28 -3.40 -32.68 -1.73
CA ASP A 28 -3.70 -33.49 -0.54
C ASP A 28 -4.92 -32.98 0.26
N TYR A 29 -5.22 -31.67 0.19
CA TYR A 29 -6.35 -31.06 0.89
C TYR A 29 -7.67 -31.39 0.19
N ALA A 30 -7.69 -31.29 -1.14
CA ALA A 30 -8.76 -31.81 -1.98
C ALA A 30 -8.95 -33.32 -1.76
N ALA A 31 -7.87 -34.10 -1.67
CA ALA A 31 -7.96 -35.54 -1.41
C ALA A 31 -8.64 -35.84 -0.06
N ALA A 32 -8.28 -35.12 1.00
CA ALA A 32 -8.89 -35.27 2.32
C ALA A 32 -10.38 -34.93 2.32
N LEU A 33 -10.77 -33.78 1.74
CA LEU A 33 -12.18 -33.37 1.67
C LEU A 33 -13.01 -34.29 0.78
N ILE A 34 -12.49 -34.70 -0.38
CA ILE A 34 -13.18 -35.64 -1.28
C ILE A 34 -13.37 -37.00 -0.59
N HIS A 35 -12.40 -37.47 0.19
CA HIS A 35 -12.56 -38.66 1.02
C HIS A 35 -13.66 -38.48 2.09
N GLU A 36 -13.71 -37.32 2.75
CA GLU A 36 -14.72 -37.01 3.77
C GLU A 36 -16.14 -36.92 3.20
N PHE A 37 -16.36 -36.19 2.09
CA PHE A 37 -17.65 -36.18 1.39
C PHE A 37 -18.09 -37.59 0.99
N ASN A 38 -17.18 -38.40 0.44
CA ASN A 38 -17.48 -39.77 0.05
C ASN A 38 -17.82 -40.66 1.24
N LYS A 39 -17.19 -40.43 2.41
CA LYS A 39 -17.53 -41.14 3.65
C LYS A 39 -18.95 -40.78 4.10
N GLU A 40 -19.28 -39.49 4.23
CA GLU A 40 -20.63 -39.08 4.66
C GLU A 40 -21.74 -39.50 3.67
N LEU A 41 -21.47 -39.43 2.37
CA LEU A 41 -22.39 -39.96 1.35
C LEU A 41 -22.57 -41.49 1.46
N ASN A 42 -21.57 -42.23 1.92
CA ASN A 42 -21.68 -43.67 2.12
C ASN A 42 -22.38 -44.05 3.42
N ASP A 43 -22.39 -43.18 4.42
CA ASP A 43 -23.15 -43.37 5.67
C ASP A 43 -24.67 -43.12 5.47
N LEU A 44 -25.07 -42.42 4.38
CA LEU A 44 -26.47 -42.23 4.01
C LEU A 44 -27.11 -43.46 3.31
N PRO A 45 -28.44 -43.68 3.50
CA PRO A 45 -29.24 -44.62 2.70
C PRO A 45 -29.10 -44.34 1.21
N MET A 46 -29.12 -45.38 0.37
CA MET A 46 -28.81 -45.28 -1.06
C MET A 46 -29.75 -44.33 -1.82
N GLU A 47 -31.00 -44.25 -1.36
CA GLU A 47 -32.06 -43.37 -1.85
C GLU A 47 -31.77 -41.88 -1.55
N GLU A 48 -31.06 -41.59 -0.46
CA GLU A 48 -30.78 -40.22 0.00
C GLU A 48 -29.48 -39.63 -0.59
N ARG A 49 -28.54 -40.46 -1.05
CA ARG A 49 -27.21 -40.02 -1.55
C ARG A 49 -27.24 -39.06 -2.75
N ASN A 50 -28.34 -39.13 -3.51
CA ASN A 50 -28.57 -38.31 -4.70
C ASN A 50 -29.51 -37.13 -4.44
N LEU A 51 -30.05 -36.96 -3.23
CA LEU A 51 -30.87 -35.81 -2.88
C LEU A 51 -29.98 -34.56 -2.76
N VAL A 52 -30.28 -33.53 -3.55
CA VAL A 52 -29.52 -32.27 -3.58
C VAL A 52 -29.39 -31.68 -2.18
N GLU A 53 -30.48 -31.63 -1.40
CA GLU A 53 -30.49 -31.12 -0.02
C GLU A 53 -29.52 -31.85 0.91
N LYS A 54 -29.33 -33.17 0.73
CA LYS A 54 -28.40 -33.99 1.53
C LYS A 54 -26.95 -33.74 1.11
N ARG A 55 -26.71 -33.63 -0.21
CA ARG A 55 -25.38 -33.37 -0.79
C ARG A 55 -24.89 -31.96 -0.48
N ASP A 56 -25.76 -30.96 -0.58
CA ASP A 56 -25.48 -29.57 -0.21
C ASP A 56 -25.25 -29.46 1.31
N LYS A 57 -26.00 -30.20 2.14
CA LYS A 57 -25.76 -30.26 3.58
C LYS A 57 -24.39 -30.89 3.92
N ILE A 58 -24.04 -32.03 3.33
CA ILE A 58 -22.72 -32.66 3.48
C ILE A 58 -21.61 -31.68 3.04
N LEU A 59 -21.80 -30.96 1.94
CA LEU A 59 -20.85 -29.94 1.49
C LEU A 59 -20.67 -28.82 2.54
N MET A 60 -21.75 -28.35 3.17
CA MET A 60 -21.68 -27.34 4.23
C MET A 60 -21.12 -27.88 5.55
N ASP A 61 -21.49 -29.10 5.97
CA ASP A 61 -21.04 -29.71 7.21
C ASP A 61 -19.50 -29.95 7.16
N VAL A 62 -18.99 -30.47 6.05
CA VAL A 62 -17.55 -30.75 5.84
C VAL A 62 -16.71 -29.49 5.55
N LEU A 63 -17.25 -28.49 4.82
CA LEU A 63 -16.53 -27.20 4.62
C LEU A 63 -16.67 -26.23 5.81
N GLY A 64 -17.62 -26.49 6.70
CA GLY A 64 -17.96 -25.68 7.87
C GLY A 64 -18.78 -24.42 7.57
N ASP A 65 -19.35 -23.83 8.62
CA ASP A 65 -20.19 -22.63 8.58
C ASP A 65 -19.58 -21.48 7.74
N GLU A 66 -20.40 -20.90 6.84
CA GLU A 66 -20.00 -19.71 6.11
C GLU A 66 -19.94 -18.48 7.04
N GLY A 67 -18.73 -17.97 7.25
CA GLY A 67 -18.51 -16.77 8.06
C GLY A 67 -19.29 -15.56 7.53
N HIS A 68 -20.01 -14.89 8.43
CA HIS A 68 -20.93 -13.79 8.12
C HIS A 68 -20.37 -12.81 7.08
N GLY A 69 -21.03 -12.77 5.91
CA GLY A 69 -20.79 -11.79 4.85
C GLY A 69 -19.91 -12.24 3.68
N ARG A 70 -19.36 -13.47 3.64
CA ARG A 70 -18.67 -13.99 2.44
C ARG A 70 -18.86 -15.50 2.23
N VAL A 71 -19.56 -15.80 1.14
CA VAL A 71 -19.70 -17.14 0.55
C VAL A 71 -18.33 -17.69 0.14
N ARG A 72 -17.91 -18.86 0.67
CA ARG A 72 -16.59 -19.47 0.35
C ARG A 72 -16.59 -20.17 -1.01
N THR A 73 -17.75 -20.47 -1.58
CA THR A 73 -17.89 -20.80 -3.02
C THR A 73 -17.69 -19.58 -3.94
N ARG A 74 -17.32 -18.41 -3.40
CA ARG A 74 -16.76 -17.25 -4.12
C ARG A 74 -15.32 -16.91 -3.71
N GLY A 75 -14.49 -17.94 -3.48
CA GLY A 75 -13.02 -17.84 -3.51
C GLY A 75 -12.31 -18.17 -2.19
N SER A 76 -11.30 -19.03 -2.29
CA SER A 76 -10.51 -19.59 -1.18
C SER A 76 -9.29 -18.75 -0.76
N GLY A 77 -9.13 -17.53 -1.29
CA GLY A 77 -8.08 -16.60 -0.84
C GLY A 77 -8.30 -16.10 0.60
N PRO A 78 -7.26 -15.59 1.28
CA PRO A 78 -7.46 -14.88 2.54
C PRO A 78 -8.44 -13.73 2.31
N THR A 79 -9.49 -13.64 3.13
CA THR A 79 -10.47 -12.56 3.00
C THR A 79 -9.75 -11.22 3.12
N PRO A 80 -10.13 -10.18 2.34
CA PRO A 80 -9.54 -8.85 2.48
C PRO A 80 -9.51 -8.31 3.91
N SER A 81 -10.44 -8.73 4.79
CA SER A 81 -10.41 -8.41 6.22
C SER A 81 -9.32 -9.12 7.04
N LYS A 82 -8.83 -10.28 6.60
CA LYS A 82 -7.65 -10.97 7.16
C LYS A 82 -6.33 -10.40 6.64
N ILE A 83 -6.30 -9.88 5.42
CA ILE A 83 -5.09 -9.24 4.83
C ILE A 83 -4.94 -7.80 5.33
N TYR A 84 -6.01 -7.02 5.30
CA TYR A 84 -6.01 -5.56 5.53
C TYR A 84 -6.70 -5.13 6.83
N GLY A 85 -7.04 -6.09 7.70
CA GLY A 85 -7.81 -5.85 8.92
C GLY A 85 -9.30 -5.56 8.67
N LYS A 86 -10.08 -5.49 9.75
CA LYS A 86 -11.49 -5.08 9.69
C LYS A 86 -11.54 -3.59 9.31
N LYS A 87 -11.77 -3.27 8.04
CA LYS A 87 -12.04 -1.88 7.62
C LYS A 87 -13.19 -1.32 8.46
N VAL A 88 -12.89 -0.28 9.22
CA VAL A 88 -13.88 0.48 9.97
C VAL A 88 -14.63 1.36 8.97
N THR A 89 -15.64 0.78 8.30
CA THR A 89 -16.63 1.57 7.54
C THR A 89 -17.64 2.19 8.50
N SER A 90 -17.13 3.03 9.41
CA SER A 90 -17.89 4.15 9.96
C SER A 90 -17.32 5.41 9.29
N PRO A 91 -18.11 6.16 8.50
CA PRO A 91 -17.64 7.39 7.86
C PRO A 91 -17.22 8.47 8.89
N GLU A 92 -17.70 8.39 10.13
CA GLU A 92 -17.38 9.34 11.20
C GLU A 92 -16.00 9.06 11.83
N LEU A 93 -15.62 7.79 12.02
CA LEU A 93 -14.30 7.41 12.55
C LEU A 93 -13.17 7.65 11.54
N ASP A 94 -13.42 7.40 10.25
CA ASP A 94 -12.48 7.65 9.16
C ASP A 94 -12.17 9.16 9.01
N SER A 95 -13.18 10.02 9.23
CA SER A 95 -12.99 11.48 9.24
C SER A 95 -12.09 11.96 10.38
N SER A 96 -12.39 11.58 11.64
CA SER A 96 -11.60 12.06 12.80
C SER A 96 -10.13 11.58 12.76
N TYR A 97 -9.86 10.38 12.24
CA TYR A 97 -8.50 9.89 12.08
C TYR A 97 -7.72 10.66 11.00
N LYS A 98 -8.35 10.92 9.84
CA LYS A 98 -7.75 11.72 8.75
C LYS A 98 -7.46 13.15 9.19
N GLU A 99 -8.34 13.76 9.99
CA GLU A 99 -8.15 15.12 10.48
C GLU A 99 -6.97 15.22 11.44
N ARG A 100 -6.81 14.25 12.36
CA ARG A 100 -5.64 14.16 13.25
C ARG A 100 -4.34 13.98 12.47
N LEU A 101 -4.31 13.02 11.54
CA LEU A 101 -3.12 12.75 10.73
C LEU A 101 -2.70 13.97 9.89
N ARG A 102 -3.68 14.72 9.35
CA ARG A 102 -3.41 16.01 8.67
C ARG A 102 -2.85 17.04 9.64
N SER A 103 -3.43 17.16 10.84
CA SER A 103 -2.97 18.11 11.85
C SER A 103 -1.54 17.82 12.31
N GLU A 104 -1.19 16.55 12.53
CA GLU A 104 0.16 16.11 12.89
C GLU A 104 1.16 16.45 11.78
N ILE A 105 0.87 16.07 10.52
CA ILE A 105 1.73 16.39 9.37
C ILE A 105 1.92 17.91 9.19
N VAL A 106 0.85 18.70 9.32
CA VAL A 106 0.94 20.18 9.21
C VAL A 106 1.75 20.76 10.36
N GLN A 107 1.61 20.23 11.58
CA GLN A 107 2.36 20.71 12.75
C GLN A 107 3.86 20.39 12.63
N ASP A 108 4.21 19.16 12.24
CA ASP A 108 5.60 18.75 12.05
C ASP A 108 6.27 19.56 10.92
N LEU A 109 5.61 19.70 9.77
CA LEU A 109 6.10 20.54 8.67
C LEU A 109 6.26 21.99 9.09
N SER A 110 5.29 22.58 9.80
CA SER A 110 5.37 23.97 10.27
C SER A 110 6.58 24.16 11.20
N LYS A 111 6.83 23.20 12.08
CA LYS A 111 7.99 23.21 12.98
C LYS A 111 9.31 23.09 12.21
N GLU A 112 9.43 22.18 11.25
CA GLU A 112 10.63 22.06 10.40
C GLU A 112 10.90 23.36 9.61
N PHE A 113 9.86 24.01 9.10
CA PHE A 113 9.98 25.31 8.44
C PHE A 113 10.43 26.41 9.41
N GLU A 114 9.87 26.45 10.62
CA GLU A 114 10.25 27.41 11.66
C GLU A 114 11.70 27.22 12.13
N ASP A 115 12.11 25.98 12.42
CA ASP A 115 13.50 25.63 12.78
C ASP A 115 14.48 26.02 11.66
N LYS A 116 14.13 25.76 10.39
CA LYS A 116 14.95 26.14 9.23
C LYS A 116 15.01 27.65 9.03
N PHE A 117 13.89 28.37 9.21
CA PHE A 117 13.83 29.83 9.13
C PHE A 117 14.66 30.49 10.23
N ASN A 118 14.59 29.97 11.47
CA ASN A 118 15.41 30.43 12.59
C ASN A 118 16.91 30.15 12.35
N SER A 119 17.27 29.01 11.77
CA SER A 119 18.65 28.73 11.33
C SER A 119 19.14 29.73 10.27
N MET A 120 18.33 30.01 9.24
CA MET A 120 18.66 30.99 8.20
C MET A 120 18.81 32.41 8.77
N ASN A 121 17.91 32.85 9.65
CA ASN A 121 18.02 34.15 10.31
C ASN A 121 19.28 34.25 11.16
N SER A 122 19.64 33.18 11.89
CA SER A 122 20.88 33.14 12.68
C SER A 122 22.13 33.27 11.80
N GLN A 123 22.13 32.63 10.61
CA GLN A 123 23.21 32.79 9.63
C GLN A 123 23.25 34.21 9.04
N ILE A 124 22.10 34.82 8.76
CA ILE A 124 22.01 36.20 8.27
C ILE A 124 22.55 37.20 9.30
N GLU A 125 22.17 37.09 10.57
CA GLU A 125 22.70 37.94 11.64
C GLU A 125 24.20 37.74 11.85
N PHE A 126 24.69 36.50 11.78
CA PHE A 126 26.12 36.22 11.84
C PHE A 126 26.90 36.85 10.67
N LEU A 127 26.37 36.78 9.44
CA LEU A 127 26.98 37.42 8.27
C LEU A 127 26.93 38.96 8.36
N LYS A 128 25.84 39.55 8.86
CA LYS A 128 25.77 40.99 9.15
C LYS A 128 26.83 41.41 10.17
N PHE A 129 27.03 40.62 11.23
CA PHE A 129 28.03 40.89 12.25
C PHE A 129 29.46 40.79 11.70
N GLN A 130 29.77 39.78 10.89
CA GLN A 130 31.07 39.70 10.19
C GLN A 130 31.29 40.93 9.29
N LEU A 131 30.28 41.35 8.53
CA LEU A 131 30.38 42.52 7.65
C LEU A 131 30.61 43.83 8.43
N LEU A 132 30.01 43.97 9.62
CA LEU A 132 30.26 45.08 10.54
C LEU A 132 31.71 45.10 11.03
N LEU A 133 32.22 43.97 11.56
CA LEU A 133 33.60 43.85 12.01
C LEU A 133 34.61 44.15 10.90
N SER A 134 34.39 43.65 9.67
CA SER A 134 35.26 43.93 8.54
C SER A 134 35.32 45.42 8.20
N LYS A 135 34.19 46.13 8.27
CA LYS A 135 34.13 47.59 8.03
C LYS A 135 34.83 48.40 9.13
N GLU A 136 34.79 47.95 10.38
CA GLU A 136 35.54 48.58 11.48
C GLU A 136 37.06 48.36 11.32
N GLN A 137 37.48 47.18 10.82
CA GLN A 137 38.90 46.93 10.49
C GLN A 137 39.38 47.79 9.31
N GLU A 138 38.56 48.01 8.28
CA GLU A 138 38.89 48.94 7.18
C GLU A 138 39.02 50.39 7.68
N GLN A 139 38.17 50.85 8.60
CA GLN A 139 38.26 52.20 9.18
C GLN A 139 39.49 52.40 10.08
N THR A 140 39.95 51.36 10.79
CA THR A 140 41.14 51.45 11.66
C THR A 140 42.46 51.35 10.89
N MET A 141 42.47 50.75 9.70
CA MET A 141 43.64 50.66 8.82
C MET A 141 43.73 51.78 7.77
N GLY A 142 42.63 52.51 7.50
CA GLY A 142 42.53 53.56 6.48
C GLY A 142 43.28 54.88 6.77
N ALA A 143 44.16 54.93 7.78
CA ALA A 143 44.86 56.13 8.23
C ALA A 143 46.38 56.14 7.96
N SER A 144 46.88 55.41 6.95
CA SER A 144 48.23 55.67 6.43
C SER A 144 48.44 55.31 4.96
N THR A 145 49.24 56.14 4.29
CA THR A 145 49.77 56.04 2.91
C THR A 145 48.82 56.37 1.74
N SER A 146 49.31 57.26 0.88
CA SER A 146 48.65 57.83 -0.31
C SER A 146 49.15 57.11 -1.59
N PRO A 147 48.65 57.41 -2.81
CA PRO A 147 48.45 56.41 -3.85
C PRO A 147 49.62 56.22 -4.83
N ILE A 148 49.60 55.09 -5.55
CA ILE A 148 50.44 54.86 -6.74
C ILE A 148 49.56 54.24 -7.86
N ASN A 149 49.66 54.79 -9.08
CA ASN A 149 48.91 54.38 -10.27
C ASN A 149 49.58 53.21 -11.03
N ALA A 150 48.77 52.29 -11.57
CA ALA A 150 48.89 51.63 -12.90
C ALA A 150 47.71 50.62 -13.01
N THR A 151 46.76 50.63 -13.95
CA THR A 151 46.76 50.74 -15.43
C THR A 151 47.07 49.41 -16.16
N THR A 152 46.02 48.80 -16.76
CA THR A 152 45.96 47.96 -18.00
C THR A 152 45.39 46.52 -17.85
N GLY A 153 44.50 46.13 -18.78
CA GLY A 153 44.09 44.74 -19.11
C GLY A 153 42.89 44.23 -18.30
N ASP A 154 41.63 44.20 -18.74
CA ASP A 154 40.97 43.95 -20.04
C ASP A 154 40.76 42.45 -20.40
N GLN A 155 39.49 42.04 -20.45
CA GLN A 155 38.92 40.74 -20.91
C GLN A 155 39.43 39.46 -20.19
N VAL A 156 38.77 38.30 -20.18
CA VAL A 156 37.57 37.72 -20.85
C VAL A 156 36.74 36.98 -19.75
N HIS A 157 35.52 36.46 -19.91
CA HIS A 157 34.67 36.16 -21.08
C HIS A 157 33.18 36.25 -20.69
N HIS A 158 32.26 36.39 -21.66
CA HIS A 158 30.84 36.11 -21.50
C HIS A 158 30.53 34.73 -22.12
N MET A 159 29.89 33.81 -21.39
CA MET A 159 29.31 32.60 -21.99
C MET A 159 27.86 32.46 -21.53
N SER A 160 26.96 32.71 -22.47
CA SER A 160 25.54 32.38 -22.31
C SER A 160 25.38 30.86 -22.24
N ILE A 161 24.41 30.40 -21.45
CA ILE A 161 23.87 29.04 -21.56
C ILE A 161 22.41 29.21 -21.90
N ASP A 162 22.04 28.73 -23.07
CA ASP A 162 20.69 28.84 -23.61
C ASP A 162 19.71 27.95 -22.83
N HIS A 163 18.45 28.40 -22.75
CA HIS A 163 17.38 27.70 -22.07
C HIS A 163 16.38 27.19 -23.11
N GLU A 164 16.54 25.93 -23.54
CA GLU A 164 15.49 25.26 -24.31
C GLU A 164 14.38 24.80 -23.35
N VAL A 165 13.19 25.35 -23.56
CA VAL A 165 11.95 24.91 -22.93
C VAL A 165 11.27 23.92 -23.87
N CYS A 166 11.01 22.70 -23.41
CA CYS A 166 10.16 21.74 -24.10
C CYS A 166 8.78 21.70 -23.44
N ASP A 167 7.75 21.98 -24.25
CA ASP A 167 6.38 21.46 -24.08
C ASP A 167 6.27 20.08 -24.74
#